data_AF-A0A124ICA8-F1
#
_entry.id   AF-A0A124ICA8-F1
#
_cell.length_a   1.000
_cell.length_b   1.000
_cell.length_c   1.000
_cell.angle_alpha   90.00
_cell.angle_beta   90.00
_cell.angle_gamma   90.00
#
_symmetry.space_group_name_H-M   'P 1'
#
loop_
_entity.id
_entity.type
_entity.pdbx_description
1 polymer ?
#
loop_
_entity_poly.entity_id
_entity_poly.type
_entity_poly.pdbx_seq_one_letter_code
_entity_poly.pdbx_strand_id
1 'polypeptide(L)'
;MTHQYAVEIVLTRPATVRELHQARHRVTFAANADRTRLMTVQRGKSPGRALHRLRRRLDAVLPIDVLATHYPDRQGHVLLNVALSRRADAQIREEAAALGQRAGDVLAERITAYLAHEQRQRRHRLESQIQRLLTHHPLEEVLACAAGRLLQVRLPR
;
A
#
# COMPACT_ATOMS: atom_id res chain seq x y z
N MET A 1 22.85 13.47 -10.64
CA MET A 1 21.67 13.67 -11.49
C MET A 1 20.42 13.72 -10.62
N THR A 2 19.39 14.45 -11.02
CA THR A 2 18.08 14.49 -10.34
C THR A 2 17.02 13.81 -11.17
N HIS A 3 16.30 12.88 -10.58
CA HIS A 3 15.22 12.13 -11.22
C HIS A 3 13.86 12.63 -10.75
N GLN A 4 12.82 12.29 -11.50
CA GLN A 4 11.42 12.51 -11.14
C GLN A 4 10.83 11.21 -10.61
N TYR A 5 10.20 11.27 -9.45
CA TYR A 5 9.55 10.12 -8.83
C TYR A 5 8.06 10.40 -8.71
N ALA A 6 7.23 9.52 -9.28
CA ALA A 6 5.81 9.50 -9.00
C ALA A 6 5.61 8.98 -7.57
N VAL A 7 4.89 9.74 -6.76
CA VAL A 7 4.66 9.45 -5.35
C VAL A 7 3.16 9.44 -5.08
N GLU A 8 2.70 8.35 -4.50
CA GLU A 8 1.38 8.24 -3.90
C GLU A 8 1.44 8.67 -2.43
N ILE A 9 0.46 9.45 -2.01
CA ILE A 9 0.28 9.93 -0.64
C ILE A 9 -1.03 9.34 -0.14
N VAL A 10 -0.96 8.50 0.89
CA VAL A 10 -2.13 7.95 1.58
C VAL A 10 -2.33 8.72 2.88
N LEU A 11 -3.57 9.13 3.12
CA LEU A 11 -3.95 9.93 4.28
C LEU A 11 -4.72 9.07 5.30
N THR A 12 -4.57 9.36 6.58
CA THR A 12 -5.29 8.64 7.65
C THR A 12 -6.79 8.95 7.67
N ARG A 13 -7.19 10.08 7.09
CA ARG A 13 -8.58 10.53 6.90
C ARG A 13 -8.69 11.36 5.63
N PRO A 14 -9.90 11.56 5.08
CA PRO A 14 -10.12 12.52 4.00
C PRO A 14 -9.55 13.89 4.35
N ALA A 15 -8.80 14.48 3.40
CA ALA A 15 -8.33 15.85 3.53
C ALA A 15 -9.48 16.85 3.34
N THR A 16 -9.51 17.85 4.21
CA THR A 16 -10.41 18.99 4.08
C THR A 16 -10.01 19.86 2.88
N VAL A 17 -10.95 20.64 2.36
CA VAL A 17 -10.68 21.57 1.24
C VAL A 17 -9.57 22.57 1.61
N ARG A 18 -9.54 23.03 2.87
CA ARG A 18 -8.50 23.94 3.38
C ARG A 18 -7.13 23.30 3.40
N GLU A 19 -7.02 22.06 3.89
CA GLU A 19 -5.76 21.30 3.90
C GLU A 19 -5.22 21.09 2.48
N LEU A 20 -6.10 20.72 1.53
CA LEU A 20 -5.73 20.58 0.11
C LEU A 20 -5.29 21.91 -0.51
N HIS A 21 -6.00 23.00 -0.22
CA HIS A 21 -5.61 24.33 -0.69
C HIS A 21 -4.23 24.74 -0.15
N GLN A 22 -3.98 24.53 1.15
CA GLN A 22 -2.67 24.82 1.76
C GLN A 22 -1.56 23.93 1.19
N ALA A 23 -1.83 22.65 0.95
CA ALA A 23 -0.87 21.73 0.36
C ALA A 23 -0.51 22.13 -1.09
N ARG A 24 -1.45 22.65 -1.88
CA ARG A 24 -1.21 23.10 -3.26
C ARG A 24 -0.19 24.22 -3.37
N HIS A 25 -0.06 25.07 -2.34
CA HIS A 25 0.99 26.09 -2.28
C HIS A 25 2.39 25.51 -2.10
N ARG A 26 2.51 24.24 -1.70
CA ARG A 26 3.79 23.57 -1.42
C ARG A 26 4.19 22.60 -2.52
N VAL A 27 3.23 21.89 -3.09
CA VAL A 27 3.44 20.82 -4.09
C VAL A 27 2.20 20.71 -5.00
N THR A 28 2.44 20.47 -6.29
CA THR A 28 1.38 20.15 -7.26
C THR A 28 0.99 18.67 -7.16
N PHE A 29 -0.29 18.36 -6.97
CA PHE A 29 -0.80 17.00 -6.89
C PHE A 29 -2.20 16.87 -7.50
N ALA A 30 -2.55 15.65 -7.85
CA ALA A 30 -3.93 15.22 -8.13
C ALA A 30 -4.50 14.52 -6.90
N ALA A 31 -5.77 14.81 -6.55
CA ALA A 31 -6.47 14.13 -5.46
C ALA A 31 -7.49 13.16 -6.04
N ASN A 32 -7.69 12.01 -5.39
CA ASN A 32 -8.79 11.12 -5.72
C ASN A 32 -10.14 11.68 -5.21
N ALA A 33 -11.25 11.06 -5.61
CA ALA A 33 -12.60 11.54 -5.32
C ALA A 33 -12.90 11.67 -3.82
N ASP A 34 -12.46 10.69 -3.02
CA ASP A 34 -12.68 10.65 -1.57
C ASP A 34 -11.67 11.47 -0.76
N ARG A 35 -10.65 12.05 -1.42
CA ARG A 35 -9.58 12.87 -0.81
C ARG A 35 -8.76 12.13 0.25
N THR A 36 -8.69 10.81 0.19
CA THR A 36 -7.80 9.98 1.03
C THR A 36 -6.49 9.64 0.34
N ARG A 37 -6.41 9.83 -0.99
CA ARG A 37 -5.20 9.56 -1.78
C ARG A 37 -4.87 10.74 -2.68
N LEU A 38 -3.59 11.11 -2.67
CA LEU A 38 -3.04 12.12 -3.56
C LEU A 38 -1.89 11.53 -4.38
N MET A 39 -1.67 12.06 -5.57
CA MET A 39 -0.60 11.64 -6.46
C MET A 39 0.19 12.87 -6.93
N THR A 40 1.51 12.81 -6.81
CA THR A 40 2.41 13.93 -7.15
C THR A 40 3.67 13.41 -7.84
N VAL A 41 4.37 14.29 -8.55
CA VAL A 41 5.71 14.03 -9.06
C VAL A 41 6.71 14.87 -8.27
N GLN A 42 7.68 14.22 -7.64
CA GLN A 42 8.69 14.89 -6.82
C GLN A 42 10.09 14.67 -7.40
N ARG A 43 10.84 15.76 -7.56
CA ARG A 43 12.26 15.70 -7.96
C ARG A 43 13.16 15.33 -6.78
N GLY A 44 14.13 14.45 -7.00
CA GLY A 44 15.09 14.02 -5.98
C GLY A 44 16.36 13.37 -6.54
N LYS A 45 17.39 13.26 -5.70
CA LYS A 45 18.62 12.51 -6.01
C LYS A 45 18.44 10.99 -5.83
N SER A 46 17.44 10.59 -5.05
CA SER A 46 17.05 9.21 -4.77
C SER A 46 15.57 9.19 -4.37
N PRO A 47 14.86 8.05 -4.49
CA PRO A 47 13.46 7.95 -4.09
C PRO A 47 13.27 8.31 -2.61
N GLY A 48 14.13 7.80 -1.72
CA GLY A 48 14.04 8.11 -0.29
C GLY A 48 14.20 9.59 0.04
N ARG A 49 15.11 10.30 -0.65
CA ARG A 49 15.23 11.76 -0.49
C ARG A 49 14.02 12.51 -1.04
N ALA A 50 13.41 12.01 -2.12
CA ALA A 50 12.18 12.59 -2.66
C ALA A 50 11.03 12.44 -1.65
N LEU A 51 10.80 11.24 -1.12
CA LEU A 51 9.77 10.98 -0.11
C LEU A 51 10.00 11.80 1.17
N HIS A 52 11.22 11.82 1.70
CA HIS A 52 11.51 12.57 2.94
C HIS A 52 11.35 14.09 2.76
N ARG A 53 11.72 14.64 1.59
CA ARG A 53 11.47 16.05 1.27
C ARG A 53 9.98 16.35 1.16
N LEU A 54 9.22 15.45 0.54
CA LEU A 54 7.78 15.57 0.40
C LEU A 54 7.10 15.53 1.78
N ARG A 55 7.45 14.56 2.63
CA ARG A 55 6.99 14.44 4.02
C ARG A 55 7.19 15.76 4.75
N ARG A 56 8.43 16.26 4.84
CA ARG A 56 8.73 17.51 5.56
C ARG A 56 7.92 18.72 5.08
N ARG A 57 7.57 18.78 3.79
CA ARG A 57 6.75 19.86 3.22
C ARG A 57 5.28 19.72 3.57
N LEU A 58 4.75 18.51 3.67
CA LEU A 58 3.31 18.28 3.74
C LEU A 58 2.83 17.81 5.12
N ASP A 59 3.70 17.30 5.99
CA ASP A 59 3.33 16.72 7.30
C ASP A 59 2.59 17.73 8.21
N ALA A 60 2.92 19.01 8.08
CA ALA A 60 2.27 20.07 8.87
C ALA A 60 0.89 20.49 8.34
N VAL A 61 0.47 20.02 7.16
CA VAL A 61 -0.78 20.45 6.49
C VAL A 61 -1.67 19.30 6.05
N LEU A 62 -1.15 18.08 5.99
CA LEU A 62 -1.90 16.89 5.60
C LEU A 62 -1.72 15.79 6.66
N PRO A 63 -2.79 15.03 6.96
CA PRO A 63 -2.72 13.89 7.86
C PRO A 63 -2.13 12.67 7.14
N ILE A 64 -0.83 12.73 6.82
CA ILE A 64 -0.13 11.71 6.01
C ILE A 64 0.09 10.45 6.83
N ASP A 65 -0.44 9.34 6.31
CA ASP A 65 -0.14 8.01 6.80
C ASP A 65 1.12 7.47 6.12
N VAL A 66 1.05 7.26 4.80
CA VAL A 66 2.12 6.64 4.01
C VAL A 66 2.44 7.51 2.79
N LEU A 67 3.72 7.63 2.47
CA LEU A 67 4.18 8.01 1.14
C LEU A 67 4.80 6.80 0.46
N ALA A 68 4.43 6.53 -0.79
CA ALA A 68 4.94 5.40 -1.55
C ALA A 68 5.44 5.86 -2.92
N THR A 69 6.56 5.30 -3.39
CA THR A 69 6.87 5.39 -4.82
C THR A 69 5.81 4.63 -5.60
N HIS A 70 5.21 5.26 -6.60
CA HIS A 70 4.13 4.65 -7.38
C HIS A 70 4.63 3.50 -8.27
N TYR A 71 5.83 3.65 -8.81
CA TYR A 71 6.45 2.62 -9.63
C TYR A 71 7.52 1.87 -8.83
N PRO A 72 7.62 0.54 -9.00
CA PRO A 72 8.68 -0.23 -8.40
C PRO A 72 10.04 0.13 -9.03
N ASP A 73 11.11 -0.13 -8.27
CA ASP A 73 12.46 -0.07 -8.78
C ASP A 73 12.78 -1.27 -9.70
N ARG A 74 14.05 -1.38 -10.13
CA ARG A 74 14.50 -2.44 -11.04
C ARG A 74 14.41 -3.84 -10.41
N GLN A 75 14.32 -3.92 -9.09
CA GLN A 75 14.18 -5.15 -8.32
C GLN A 75 12.71 -5.47 -8.02
N GLY A 76 11.77 -4.63 -8.47
CA GLY A 76 10.34 -4.81 -8.21
C GLY A 76 9.89 -4.22 -6.88
N HIS A 77 10.73 -3.48 -6.16
CA HIS A 77 10.41 -2.95 -4.84
C HIS A 77 9.83 -1.55 -4.90
N VAL A 78 8.81 -1.29 -4.08
CA VAL A 78 8.31 0.07 -3.81
C VAL A 78 8.89 0.58 -2.51
N LEU A 79 9.30 1.85 -2.48
CA LEU A 79 9.79 2.47 -1.27
C LEU A 79 8.63 3.11 -0.51
N LEU A 80 8.52 2.76 0.77
CA LEU A 80 7.52 3.30 1.68
C LEU A 80 8.16 4.26 2.71
N ASN A 81 7.46 5.34 3.00
CA ASN A 81 7.72 6.21 4.14
C ASN A 81 6.45 6.24 5.01
N VAL A 82 6.49 5.53 6.12
CA VAL A 82 5.31 5.19 6.92
C VAL A 82 5.30 6.01 8.22
N ALA A 83 4.12 6.53 8.58
CA ALA A 83 3.87 7.08 9.91
C ALA A 83 3.63 5.93 10.89
N LEU A 84 4.45 5.86 11.94
CA LEU A 84 4.26 4.88 13.01
C LEU A 84 3.80 5.58 14.28
N SER A 85 2.93 4.91 15.04
CA SER A 85 2.67 5.33 16.42
C SER A 85 3.95 5.23 17.24
N ARG A 86 4.08 6.03 18.30
CA ARG A 86 5.27 6.00 19.18
C ARG A 86 5.55 4.59 19.73
N ARG A 87 4.49 3.85 20.07
CA ARG A 87 4.59 2.47 20.55
C ARG A 87 5.13 1.54 19.47
N ALA A 88 4.62 1.63 18.25
CA ALA A 88 5.08 0.79 17.14
C ALA A 88 6.54 1.09 16.76
N ASP A 89 6.92 2.37 16.69
CA ASP A 89 8.30 2.79 16.43
C ASP A 89 9.25 2.30 17.52
N ALA A 90 8.89 2.41 18.81
CA ALA A 90 9.69 1.87 19.91
C ALA A 90 9.87 0.35 19.80
N GLN A 91 8.79 -0.40 19.57
CA GLN A 91 8.84 -1.85 19.43
C GLN A 91 9.74 -2.29 18.27
N ILE A 92 9.63 -1.64 17.11
CA ILE A 92 10.45 -1.96 15.94
C ILE A 92 11.93 -1.66 16.21
N ARG A 93 12.23 -0.57 16.92
CA ARG A 93 13.61 -0.22 17.27
C ARG A 93 14.23 -1.16 18.28
N GLU A 94 13.48 -1.58 19.29
CA GLU A 94 13.93 -2.57 20.28
C GLU A 94 14.26 -3.91 19.61
N GLU A 95 13.39 -4.38 18.73
CA GLU A 95 13.62 -5.61 17.96
C GLU A 95 14.82 -5.46 16.99
N ALA A 96 14.91 -4.34 16.28
CA ALA A 96 16.05 -4.07 15.42
C ALA A 96 17.38 -4.05 16.19
N ALA A 97 17.38 -3.48 17.40
CA ALA A 97 18.54 -3.50 18.28
C ALA A 97 18.88 -4.94 18.72
N ALA A 98 17.88 -5.75 19.08
CA ALA A 98 18.08 -7.14 19.47
C ALA A 98 18.63 -8.01 18.33
N LEU A 99 18.23 -7.72 17.09
CA LEU A 99 18.66 -8.46 15.89
C LEU A 99 19.92 -7.89 15.23
N GLY A 100 20.44 -6.74 15.70
CA GLY A 100 21.55 -6.05 15.05
C GLY A 100 21.22 -5.52 13.64
N GLN A 101 19.93 -5.31 13.35
CA GLN A 101 19.41 -4.88 12.06
C GLN A 101 18.99 -3.40 12.08
N ARG A 102 18.66 -2.84 10.92
CA ARG A 102 18.05 -1.50 10.86
C ARG A 102 16.55 -1.64 11.06
N ALA A 103 15.95 -0.67 11.76
CA ALA A 103 14.50 -0.63 12.00
C ALA A 103 13.66 -0.73 10.71
N GLY A 104 14.15 -0.15 9.60
CA GLY A 104 13.48 -0.24 8.31
C GLY A 104 13.47 -1.65 7.73
N ASP A 105 14.54 -2.43 7.95
CA ASP A 105 14.66 -3.80 7.44
C ASP A 105 13.71 -4.72 8.23
N VAL A 106 13.70 -4.59 9.56
CA VAL A 106 12.74 -5.30 10.44
C VAL A 106 11.29 -4.99 10.05
N LEU A 107 10.96 -3.72 9.80
CA LEU A 107 9.62 -3.33 9.37
C LEU A 107 9.26 -3.96 8.02
N ALA A 108 10.19 -3.94 7.05
CA ALA A 108 9.97 -4.53 5.73
C ALA A 108 9.76 -6.05 5.82
N GLU A 109 10.55 -6.74 6.64
CA GLU A 109 10.40 -8.18 6.90
C GLU A 109 9.04 -8.49 7.53
N ARG A 110 8.62 -7.72 8.56
CA ARG A 110 7.30 -7.89 9.19
C ARG A 110 6.15 -7.70 8.22
N ILE A 111 6.18 -6.64 7.42
CA ILE A 111 5.15 -6.38 6.41
C ILE A 111 5.09 -7.53 5.41
N THR A 112 6.26 -7.98 4.92
CA THR A 112 6.34 -9.07 3.94
C THR A 112 5.83 -10.38 4.53
N ALA A 113 6.24 -10.72 5.75
CA ALA A 113 5.79 -11.92 6.46
C ALA A 113 4.27 -11.91 6.70
N TYR A 114 3.72 -10.76 7.11
CA TYR A 114 2.28 -10.58 7.30
C TYR A 114 1.51 -10.77 5.98
N LEU A 115 1.95 -10.12 4.90
CA LEU A 115 1.31 -10.24 3.59
C LEU A 115 1.37 -11.68 3.07
N ALA A 116 2.51 -12.36 3.22
CA ALA A 116 2.67 -13.76 2.83
C ALA A 116 1.76 -14.69 3.66
N HIS A 117 1.59 -14.40 4.95
CA HIS A 117 0.69 -15.16 5.82
C HIS A 117 -0.78 -14.97 5.40
N GLU A 118 -1.23 -13.73 5.20
CA GLU A 118 -2.58 -13.41 4.71
C GLU A 118 -2.89 -14.10 3.38
N GLN A 119 -1.95 -14.08 2.43
CA GLN A 119 -2.11 -14.76 1.14
C GLN A 119 -2.26 -16.28 1.31
N ARG A 120 -1.45 -16.92 2.17
CA ARG A 120 -1.58 -18.34 2.48
C ARG A 120 -2.94 -18.65 3.11
N GLN A 121 -3.38 -17.85 4.08
CA GLN A 121 -4.69 -18.02 4.70
C GLN A 121 -5.83 -17.91 3.68
N ARG A 122 -5.78 -16.89 2.81
CA ARG A 122 -6.79 -16.70 1.76
C ARG A 122 -6.84 -17.89 0.81
N ARG A 123 -5.68 -18.40 0.39
CA ARG A 123 -5.59 -19.59 -0.46
C ARG A 123 -6.20 -20.80 0.23
N HIS A 124 -5.83 -21.07 1.48
CA HIS A 124 -6.40 -22.18 2.24
C HIS A 124 -7.91 -22.07 2.44
N ARG A 125 -8.44 -20.87 2.68
CA ARG A 125 -9.89 -20.65 2.75
C ARG A 125 -10.56 -21.00 1.43
N LEU A 126 -9.98 -20.56 0.31
CA LEU A 126 -10.50 -20.87 -1.04
C LEU A 126 -10.44 -22.37 -1.35
N GLU A 127 -9.30 -23.01 -1.09
CA GLU A 127 -9.12 -24.47 -1.23
C GLU A 127 -10.15 -25.23 -0.39
N SER A 128 -10.35 -24.82 0.86
CA SER A 128 -11.34 -25.44 1.76
C SER A 128 -12.78 -25.23 1.31
N GLN A 129 -13.08 -24.13 0.62
CA GLN A 129 -14.40 -23.87 0.03
C GLN A 129 -14.62 -24.73 -1.21
N ILE A 130 -13.63 -24.83 -2.10
CA ILE A 130 -13.69 -25.70 -3.28
C ILE A 130 -13.85 -27.15 -2.85
N GLN A 131 -13.06 -27.63 -1.88
CA GLN A 131 -13.16 -29.00 -1.37
C GLN A 131 -14.57 -29.31 -0.83
N ARG A 132 -15.17 -28.36 -0.11
CA ARG A 132 -16.56 -28.50 0.38
C ARG A 132 -17.58 -28.59 -0.76
N LEU A 133 -17.41 -27.81 -1.83
CA LEU A 133 -18.28 -27.90 -3.01
C LEU A 133 -18.14 -29.27 -3.68
N LEU A 134 -16.90 -29.73 -3.90
CA LEU A 134 -16.62 -31.02 -4.54
C LEU A 134 -17.03 -32.24 -3.70
N THR A 135 -17.26 -32.06 -2.40
CA THR A 135 -17.81 -33.12 -1.54
C THR A 135 -19.30 -33.36 -1.81
N HIS A 136 -20.03 -32.32 -2.23
CA HIS A 136 -21.48 -32.36 -2.40
C HIS A 136 -21.92 -32.32 -3.87
N HIS A 137 -21.02 -31.95 -4.77
CA HIS A 137 -21.29 -31.79 -6.20
C HIS A 137 -20.16 -32.39 -7.04
N PRO A 138 -20.49 -33.02 -8.18
CA PRO A 138 -19.48 -33.45 -9.14
C PRO A 138 -18.72 -32.23 -9.70
N LEU A 139 -17.47 -32.44 -10.08
CA LEU A 139 -16.57 -31.39 -10.55
C LEU A 139 -17.16 -30.66 -11.76
N GLU A 140 -17.82 -31.38 -12.65
CA GLU A 140 -18.45 -30.87 -13.87
C GLU A 140 -19.54 -29.83 -13.56
N GLU A 141 -20.37 -30.08 -12.54
CA GLU A 141 -21.41 -29.13 -12.11
C GLU A 141 -20.81 -27.86 -11.51
N VAL A 142 -19.77 -28.03 -10.69
CA VAL A 142 -19.05 -26.89 -10.09
C VAL A 142 -18.40 -26.03 -11.17
N LEU A 143 -17.75 -26.65 -12.16
CA LEU A 143 -17.13 -25.95 -13.29
C LEU A 143 -18.18 -25.29 -14.20
N ALA A 144 -19.27 -25.98 -14.52
CA ALA A 144 -20.36 -25.42 -15.32
C ALA A 144 -20.99 -24.20 -14.63
N CYS A 145 -21.20 -24.26 -13.32
CA CYS A 145 -21.71 -23.15 -12.51
C CYS A 145 -20.72 -21.96 -12.50
N ALA A 146 -19.42 -22.23 -12.26
CA ALA A 146 -18.39 -21.20 -12.27
C ALA A 146 -18.27 -20.51 -13.65
N ALA A 147 -18.30 -21.29 -14.74
CA ALA A 147 -18.30 -20.76 -16.10
C ALA A 147 -19.53 -19.89 -16.39
N GLY A 148 -20.72 -20.33 -15.98
CA GLY A 148 -21.95 -19.55 -16.09
C GLY A 148 -21.88 -18.20 -15.37
N ARG A 149 -21.30 -18.16 -14.17
CA ARG A 149 -21.07 -16.92 -13.41
C ARG A 149 -20.04 -16.00 -14.08
N LEU A 150 -18.94 -16.55 -14.59
CA LEU A 150 -17.91 -15.76 -15.29
C LEU A 150 -18.46 -15.10 -16.56
N LEU A 151 -19.34 -15.78 -17.27
CA LEU A 151 -20.00 -15.24 -18.46
C LEU A 151 -20.99 -14.11 -18.11
N GLN A 152 -21.69 -14.21 -16.97
CA GLN A 152 -22.57 -13.15 -16.47
C GLN A 152 -21.81 -11.90 -16.02
N VAL A 153 -20.62 -12.05 -15.42
CA VAL A 153 -19.79 -10.92 -14.99
C VAL A 153 -19.17 -10.16 -16.16
N ARG A 154 -18.96 -10.83 -17.30
CA ARG A 154 -18.39 -10.21 -18.52
C ARG A 154 -19.40 -9.46 -19.38
N LEU A 155 -20.70 -9.61 -19.11
CA LEU A 155 -21.75 -8.84 -19.77
C LEU A 155 -22.21 -7.74 -18.80
N PRO A 156 -21.70 -6.51 -18.91
CA PRO A 156 -22.35 -5.40 -18.24
C PRO A 156 -23.77 -5.29 -18.82
N ARG A 157 -24.77 -5.26 -17.94
CA ARG A 157 -26.11 -4.79 -18.31
C ARG A 157 -26.08 -3.28 -18.54
#